data_AF-A0A2P7YXM0-F1
#
_entry.id   AF-A0A2P7YXM0-F1
#
_cell.length_a   1.000
_cell.length_b   1.000
_cell.length_c   1.000
_cell.angle_alpha   90.00
_cell.angle_beta   90.00
_cell.angle_gamma   90.00
#
_symmetry.space_group_name_H-M   'P 1'
#
loop_
_entity.id
_entity.type
_entity.pdbx_description
1 polymer ?
#
loop_
_entity_poly.entity_id
_entity_poly.type
_entity_poly.pdbx_seq_one_letter_code
_entity_poly.pdbx_strand_id
1 'polypeptide(L)'
;MVVEKRPNEEVAEKPNKKLNTSYSHDEIVSFLNNKIFENDFQQNLKLDITNSQPYRWGTVTELINDDLLRSVRKEILGEIAFTKKETDIYKVFQSGDLANLSGLNWDDLSRLPSLYKLRAAIYSEEFRDFISNVTGCGKLSGVKTDMSINTYTKGCHLLTHDDVIGSRRVSFILYMPDPKFTWKAHYGGGLRLFPAVVPNVPETDHEVKLVPQFNQMAFFTVQPGLSFHDVEEVRVDKQRLSIQGWFHIPQPGEDGYIPGEQEATEAKSTLQQLQSKELQEFDFPKPFRNDLYPEEIKKYETMDLDSKNFDDGEKAYLSKYLNPTYLTKGALDQLNQTFVEESVVEIKDVLKPEYADLLQEKMRKFEIDNKVPQTSKEIQFPWKCAVPPHKQRFMYIDGKGEIDQTEQGIKHNNHIGPQELPNFDLTKRLTSNGPDEMLLEVMAFLKSVAFRKWLAYVTSLAVTSDQILARKFRPGQDFMLATTTEKDLAREHNGELNVLLEATLGLTPTATNPKNWESGEFGGYELCMATGGDSDEEFEDDDPAIYKAGDASDDSVLYSSQCKWNSLCLMLRDPSVLKFVKYVSINAKGSRWDISAQWNVKSIGEEE
;
A
#
# COMPACT_ATOMS: atom_id res chain seq x y z
N MET A 1 55.42 -44.06 14.20
CA MET A 1 54.62 -44.84 15.17
C MET A 1 53.23 -44.97 14.60
N VAL A 2 52.85 -46.19 14.22
CA VAL A 2 51.49 -46.55 13.78
C VAL A 2 50.63 -46.60 15.05
N VAL A 3 49.56 -45.81 15.11
CA VAL A 3 48.61 -45.84 16.22
C VAL A 3 47.38 -46.62 15.76
N GLU A 4 47.14 -47.74 16.44
CA GLU A 4 46.02 -48.66 16.21
C GLU A 4 44.66 -48.02 16.53
N LYS A 5 43.66 -48.43 15.74
CA LYS A 5 42.24 -48.10 15.89
C LYS A 5 41.68 -48.62 17.23
N ARG A 6 40.88 -47.81 17.92
CA ARG A 6 39.93 -48.27 18.95
C ARG A 6 38.59 -48.64 18.31
N PRO A 7 37.80 -49.56 18.90
CA PRO A 7 36.58 -50.08 18.30
C PRO A 7 35.41 -49.08 18.42
N ASN A 8 34.52 -49.11 17.42
CA ASN A 8 33.24 -48.41 17.40
C ASN A 8 32.39 -48.80 18.61
N GLU A 9 31.99 -47.82 19.41
CA GLU A 9 30.78 -47.94 20.22
C GLU A 9 29.58 -47.74 19.29
N GLU A 10 28.73 -48.76 19.19
CA GLU A 10 27.43 -48.67 18.53
C GLU A 10 26.57 -47.66 19.29
N VAL A 11 26.44 -46.45 18.74
CA VAL A 11 25.38 -45.52 19.12
C VAL A 11 24.08 -46.10 18.57
N ALA A 12 23.27 -46.67 19.46
CA ALA A 12 21.93 -47.13 19.12
C ALA A 12 21.12 -46.00 18.46
N GLU A 13 20.75 -46.17 17.19
CA GLU A 13 19.82 -45.30 16.48
C GLU A 13 18.50 -45.24 17.27
N LYS A 14 18.15 -44.04 17.75
CA LYS A 14 16.80 -43.78 18.25
C LYS A 14 15.82 -43.99 17.09
N PRO A 15 14.71 -44.73 17.27
CA PRO A 15 13.77 -44.97 16.20
C PRO A 15 13.15 -43.64 15.76
N ASN A 16 13.33 -43.29 14.48
CA ASN A 16 12.59 -42.22 13.82
C ASN A 16 11.10 -42.56 13.90
N LYS A 17 10.38 -41.97 14.88
CA LYS A 17 8.92 -42.05 14.92
C LYS A 17 8.39 -41.29 13.70
N LYS A 18 8.04 -42.02 12.64
CA LYS A 18 7.31 -41.46 11.51
C LYS A 18 6.04 -40.79 12.04
N LEU A 19 5.84 -39.53 11.64
CA LEU A 19 4.64 -38.76 11.98
C LEU A 19 3.42 -39.52 11.42
N ASN A 20 2.34 -39.64 12.21
CA ASN A 20 1.10 -40.16 11.66
C ASN A 20 0.48 -39.09 10.75
N THR A 21 0.38 -39.42 9.46
CA THR A 21 -0.12 -38.52 8.42
C THR A 21 -1.58 -38.77 8.04
N SER A 22 -2.24 -39.76 8.66
CA SER A 22 -3.63 -40.11 8.38
C SER A 22 -4.42 -40.19 9.68
N TYR A 23 -5.57 -39.52 9.71
CA TYR A 23 -6.47 -39.45 10.87
C TYR A 23 -7.83 -40.01 10.47
N SER A 24 -8.45 -40.74 11.38
CA SER A 24 -9.83 -41.20 11.23
C SER A 24 -10.83 -40.06 11.43
N HIS A 25 -12.07 -40.26 11.00
CA HIS A 25 -13.18 -39.32 11.20
C HIS A 25 -13.31 -38.87 12.67
N ASP A 26 -13.31 -39.83 13.60
CA ASP A 26 -13.45 -39.53 15.04
C ASP A 26 -12.27 -38.72 15.58
N GLU A 27 -11.06 -38.96 15.07
CA GLU A 27 -9.88 -38.17 15.43
C GLU A 27 -10.01 -36.72 14.92
N ILE A 28 -10.42 -36.53 13.67
CA ILE A 28 -10.64 -35.19 13.09
C ILE A 28 -11.71 -34.42 13.87
N VAL A 29 -12.85 -35.05 14.15
CA VAL A 29 -13.93 -34.45 14.95
C VAL A 29 -13.42 -34.05 16.33
N SER A 30 -12.53 -34.85 16.94
CA SER A 30 -11.94 -34.51 18.25
C SER A 30 -11.00 -33.28 18.24
N PHE A 31 -10.47 -32.91 17.08
CA PHE A 31 -9.62 -31.72 16.92
C PHE A 31 -10.44 -30.42 16.81
N LEU A 32 -11.72 -30.53 16.51
CA LEU A 32 -12.66 -29.43 16.30
C LEU A 32 -13.63 -29.32 17.48
N ASN A 33 -14.26 -28.15 17.64
CA ASN A 33 -15.31 -27.98 18.64
C ASN A 33 -16.63 -28.56 18.10
N ASN A 34 -17.22 -29.50 18.84
CA ASN A 34 -18.45 -30.22 18.45
C ASN A 34 -19.60 -29.31 18.03
N LYS A 35 -19.67 -28.07 18.56
CA LYS A 35 -20.74 -27.11 18.21
C LYS A 35 -20.84 -26.86 16.71
N ILE A 36 -19.74 -26.94 15.95
CA ILE A 36 -19.78 -26.68 14.50
C ILE A 36 -20.52 -27.77 13.74
N PHE A 37 -20.71 -28.95 14.32
CA PHE A 37 -21.46 -30.07 13.73
C PHE A 37 -22.93 -30.09 14.15
N GLU A 38 -23.34 -29.20 15.07
CA GLU A 38 -24.73 -29.08 15.49
C GLU A 38 -25.55 -28.35 14.42
N ASN A 39 -26.66 -28.93 13.99
CA ASN A 39 -27.51 -28.36 12.94
C ASN A 39 -27.98 -26.94 13.28
N ASP A 40 -28.44 -26.70 14.51
CA ASP A 40 -28.93 -25.38 14.92
C ASP A 40 -27.83 -24.31 14.85
N PHE A 41 -26.59 -24.67 15.23
CA PHE A 41 -25.45 -23.78 15.11
C PHE A 41 -25.15 -23.44 13.65
N GLN A 42 -25.09 -24.45 12.76
CA GLN A 42 -24.84 -24.22 11.34
C GLN A 42 -25.92 -23.38 10.68
N GLN A 43 -27.20 -23.60 11.01
CA GLN A 43 -28.30 -22.82 10.44
C GLN A 43 -28.26 -21.36 10.88
N ASN A 44 -27.97 -21.11 12.16
CA ASN A 44 -27.83 -19.74 12.67
C ASN A 44 -26.62 -19.04 12.03
N LEU A 45 -25.46 -19.69 11.98
CA LEU A 45 -24.26 -19.12 11.36
C LEU A 45 -24.46 -18.85 9.87
N LYS A 46 -25.16 -19.73 9.16
CA LYS A 46 -25.53 -19.51 7.75
C LYS A 46 -26.42 -18.29 7.56
N LEU A 47 -27.39 -18.08 8.46
CA LEU A 47 -28.24 -16.91 8.45
C LEU A 47 -27.43 -15.63 8.74
N ASP A 48 -26.52 -15.69 9.72
CA ASP A 48 -25.64 -14.58 10.07
C ASP A 48 -24.75 -14.18 8.89
N ILE A 49 -24.12 -15.15 8.21
CA ILE A 49 -23.29 -14.91 7.01
C ILE A 49 -24.13 -14.38 5.85
N THR A 50 -25.35 -14.90 5.66
CA THR A 50 -26.23 -14.45 4.58
C THR A 50 -26.63 -12.98 4.76
N ASN A 51 -26.82 -12.55 6.00
CA ASN A 51 -27.24 -11.19 6.37
C ASN A 51 -26.07 -10.26 6.70
N SER A 52 -24.83 -10.73 6.64
CA SER A 52 -23.67 -9.93 7.01
C SER A 52 -23.42 -8.79 6.01
N GLN A 53 -22.79 -7.73 6.50
CA GLN A 53 -22.33 -6.59 5.72
C GLN A 53 -20.81 -6.40 5.95
N PRO A 54 -20.08 -5.75 5.03
CA PRO A 54 -20.54 -5.19 3.75
C PRO A 54 -20.66 -6.23 2.61
N TYR A 55 -20.14 -7.43 2.83
CA TYR A 55 -20.31 -8.59 1.97
C TYR A 55 -20.46 -9.84 2.85
N ARG A 56 -20.53 -11.03 2.25
CA ARG A 56 -20.77 -12.28 3.00
C ARG A 56 -19.52 -12.71 3.74
N TRP A 57 -19.55 -12.64 5.07
CA TRP A 57 -18.45 -13.05 5.95
C TRP A 57 -18.99 -13.66 7.24
N GLY A 58 -18.17 -14.48 7.89
CA GLY A 58 -18.50 -15.17 9.12
C GLY A 58 -17.35 -15.20 10.11
N THR A 59 -17.69 -15.49 11.36
CA THR A 59 -16.70 -15.76 12.40
C THR A 59 -17.18 -16.85 13.34
N VAL A 60 -16.26 -17.68 13.82
CA VAL A 60 -16.51 -18.72 14.82
C VAL A 60 -15.48 -18.59 15.92
N THR A 61 -15.94 -18.46 17.16
CA THR A 61 -15.09 -18.49 18.35
C THR A 61 -14.91 -19.91 18.85
N GLU A 62 -13.85 -20.19 19.61
CA GLU A 62 -13.56 -21.50 20.20
C GLU A 62 -13.65 -22.64 19.17
N LEU A 63 -13.03 -22.45 18.01
CA LEU A 63 -13.20 -23.34 16.86
C LEU A 63 -12.48 -24.67 17.01
N ILE A 64 -11.21 -24.61 17.42
CA ILE A 64 -10.32 -25.76 17.56
C ILE A 64 -10.34 -26.24 19.00
N ASN A 65 -10.07 -27.53 19.24
CA ASN A 65 -9.79 -28.04 20.57
C ASN A 65 -8.73 -27.17 21.28
N ASP A 66 -9.04 -26.68 22.49
CA ASP A 66 -8.22 -25.67 23.17
C ASP A 66 -6.79 -26.16 23.46
N ASP A 67 -6.65 -27.41 23.90
CA ASP A 67 -5.34 -28.02 24.17
C ASP A 67 -4.51 -28.19 22.90
N LEU A 68 -5.16 -28.59 21.79
CA LEU A 68 -4.52 -28.67 20.49
C LEU A 68 -4.02 -27.30 20.05
N LEU A 69 -4.85 -26.25 20.08
CA LEU A 69 -4.46 -24.94 19.59
C LEU A 69 -3.39 -24.27 20.48
N ARG A 70 -3.42 -24.50 21.80
CA ARG A 70 -2.33 -24.10 22.70
C ARG A 70 -1.02 -24.79 22.35
N SER A 71 -1.08 -26.07 21.99
CA SER A 71 0.09 -26.84 21.57
C SER A 71 0.65 -26.35 20.23
N VAL A 72 -0.22 -26.08 19.24
CA VAL A 72 0.14 -25.44 17.97
C VAL A 72 0.84 -24.10 18.22
N ARG A 73 0.26 -23.23 19.05
CA ARG A 73 0.86 -21.93 19.35
C ARG A 73 2.24 -22.08 20.01
N LYS A 74 2.41 -23.04 20.91
CA LYS A 74 3.70 -23.33 21.56
C LYS A 74 4.74 -23.83 20.55
N GLU A 75 4.34 -24.72 19.65
CA GLU A 75 5.18 -25.22 18.56
C GLU A 75 5.64 -24.09 17.64
N ILE A 76 4.70 -23.27 17.14
CA ILE A 76 5.02 -22.13 16.26
C ILE A 76 6.04 -21.19 16.90
N LEU A 77 5.82 -20.77 18.16
CA LEU A 77 6.72 -19.83 18.82
C LEU A 77 8.07 -20.44 19.24
N GLY A 78 8.14 -21.76 19.37
CA GLY A 78 9.35 -22.48 19.76
C GLY A 78 10.24 -22.89 18.58
N GLU A 79 9.63 -23.14 17.42
CA GLU A 79 10.29 -23.82 16.30
C GLU A 79 10.34 -22.98 15.01
N ILE A 80 9.49 -21.96 14.86
CA ILE A 80 9.43 -21.14 13.64
C ILE A 80 10.11 -19.79 13.87
N ALA A 81 11.10 -19.48 13.04
CA ALA A 81 11.69 -18.15 12.95
C ALA A 81 10.88 -17.27 12.00
N PHE A 82 10.59 -16.04 12.43
CA PHE A 82 9.89 -15.06 11.62
C PHE A 82 10.84 -13.98 11.11
N THR A 83 10.72 -13.64 9.83
CA THR A 83 11.46 -12.57 9.17
C THR A 83 10.52 -11.44 8.82
N LYS A 84 10.95 -10.20 9.10
CA LYS A 84 10.22 -9.00 8.69
C LYS A 84 10.26 -8.89 7.17
N LYS A 85 9.09 -8.82 6.53
CA LYS A 85 8.92 -8.40 5.13
C LYS A 85 8.12 -7.10 5.09
N GLU A 86 8.56 -6.16 4.26
CA GLU A 86 7.93 -4.87 4.08
C GLU A 86 7.91 -4.53 2.59
N THR A 87 6.70 -4.31 2.06
CA THR A 87 6.42 -3.92 0.67
C THR A 87 5.82 -2.52 0.66
N ASP A 88 5.13 -2.10 -0.40
CA ASP A 88 4.25 -0.93 -0.39
C ASP A 88 2.98 -1.22 0.44
N ILE A 89 2.34 -2.38 0.23
CA ILE A 89 1.02 -2.74 0.76
C ILE A 89 1.03 -3.34 2.17
N TYR A 90 2.14 -3.93 2.63
CA TYR A 90 2.20 -4.52 3.98
C TYR A 90 3.53 -4.32 4.71
N LYS A 91 3.49 -4.58 6.01
CA LYS A 91 4.64 -4.81 6.89
C LYS A 91 4.24 -5.93 7.85
N VAL A 92 4.88 -7.08 7.75
CA VAL A 92 4.51 -8.28 8.51
C VAL A 92 5.75 -9.10 8.83
N PHE A 93 5.69 -9.90 9.89
CA PHE A 93 6.68 -10.93 10.15
C PHE A 93 6.12 -12.26 9.67
N GLN A 94 6.66 -12.79 8.59
CA GLN A 94 6.25 -14.06 8.01
C GLN A 94 7.26 -15.13 8.41
N SER A 95 6.86 -16.39 8.49
CA SER A 95 7.81 -17.50 8.51
C SER A 95 8.67 -17.39 7.23
N GLY A 96 9.98 -17.14 7.37
CA GLY A 96 10.87 -16.75 6.25
C GLY A 96 10.92 -17.74 5.09
N ASP A 97 11.38 -17.28 3.90
CA ASP A 97 11.42 -17.91 2.56
C ASP A 97 11.25 -19.43 2.49
N LEU A 98 10.04 -19.77 2.84
CA LEU A 98 9.28 -20.92 2.49
C LEU A 98 8.16 -20.28 1.69
N ALA A 99 8.39 -19.98 0.41
CA ALA A 99 7.39 -19.49 -0.57
C ALA A 99 6.25 -20.50 -0.79
N ASN A 100 6.03 -21.32 0.21
CA ASN A 100 5.40 -22.60 0.23
C ASN A 100 5.74 -23.14 1.62
N LEU A 101 4.75 -23.20 2.50
CA LEU A 101 4.74 -24.27 3.50
C LEU A 101 5.01 -25.63 2.80
N SER A 102 4.74 -25.73 1.49
CA SER A 102 5.15 -26.79 0.56
C SER A 102 6.68 -27.10 0.50
N GLY A 103 7.55 -26.16 0.88
CA GLY A 103 9.02 -26.24 0.84
C GLY A 103 9.70 -26.45 2.19
N LEU A 104 8.94 -26.52 3.30
CA LEU A 104 9.44 -27.18 4.50
C LEU A 104 9.61 -28.61 4.01
N ASN A 105 10.78 -29.23 4.19
CA ASN A 105 10.85 -30.66 3.96
C ASN A 105 9.78 -31.27 4.86
N TRP A 106 8.63 -31.69 4.32
CA TRP A 106 7.46 -32.05 5.13
C TRP A 106 7.72 -33.31 5.95
N ASP A 107 8.81 -34.00 5.64
CA ASP A 107 9.41 -35.04 6.47
C ASP A 107 9.98 -34.50 7.81
N ASP A 108 10.25 -33.19 7.92
CA ASP A 108 10.81 -32.48 9.08
C ASP A 108 9.74 -31.82 9.98
N LEU A 109 8.44 -31.91 9.63
CA LEU A 109 7.33 -31.57 10.54
C LEU A 109 7.22 -32.50 11.76
N SER A 110 8.13 -33.47 11.92
CA SER A 110 8.28 -34.23 13.15
C SER A 110 8.34 -33.33 14.41
N ARG A 111 8.83 -32.09 14.26
CA ARG A 111 8.91 -31.07 15.31
C ARG A 111 7.64 -30.26 15.53
N LEU A 112 6.68 -30.31 14.59
CA LEU A 112 5.44 -29.54 14.57
C LEU A 112 4.18 -30.46 14.47
N PRO A 113 4.06 -31.52 15.30
CA PRO A 113 3.00 -32.51 15.18
C PRO A 113 1.60 -31.94 15.43
N SER A 114 1.45 -30.93 16.30
CA SER A 114 0.15 -30.30 16.57
C SER A 114 -0.27 -29.41 15.40
N LEU A 115 0.67 -28.70 14.77
CA LEU A 115 0.39 -27.92 13.55
C LEU A 115 -0.07 -28.83 12.41
N TYR A 116 0.52 -30.02 12.27
CA TYR A 116 0.06 -31.00 11.29
C TYR A 116 -1.38 -31.45 11.53
N LYS A 117 -1.74 -31.75 12.80
CA LYS A 117 -3.12 -32.08 13.18
C LYS A 117 -4.09 -30.95 12.88
N LEU A 118 -3.70 -29.70 13.15
CA LEU A 118 -4.51 -28.53 12.82
C LEU A 118 -4.76 -28.40 11.32
N ARG A 119 -3.72 -28.56 10.49
CA ARG A 119 -3.88 -28.55 9.03
C ARG A 119 -4.83 -29.67 8.57
N ALA A 120 -4.66 -30.88 9.10
CA ALA A 120 -5.52 -32.01 8.78
C ALA A 120 -6.98 -31.74 9.16
N ALA A 121 -7.23 -31.12 10.32
CA ALA A 121 -8.57 -30.72 10.76
C ALA A 121 -9.18 -29.64 9.84
N ILE A 122 -8.43 -28.61 9.46
CA ILE A 122 -8.92 -27.51 8.63
C ILE A 122 -9.24 -27.98 7.20
N TYR A 123 -8.43 -28.87 6.60
CA TYR A 123 -8.67 -29.35 5.23
C TYR A 123 -9.44 -30.67 5.17
N SER A 124 -9.94 -31.17 6.30
CA SER A 124 -10.74 -32.39 6.36
C SER A 124 -12.05 -32.23 5.56
N GLU A 125 -12.65 -33.35 5.16
CA GLU A 125 -13.97 -33.33 4.52
C GLU A 125 -15.04 -32.74 5.43
N GLU A 126 -15.02 -33.11 6.71
CA GLU A 126 -15.94 -32.63 7.73
C GLU A 126 -15.91 -31.11 7.87
N PHE A 127 -14.72 -30.51 7.92
CA PHE A 127 -14.60 -29.05 8.04
C PHE A 127 -14.91 -28.33 6.73
N ARG A 128 -14.51 -28.88 5.58
CA ARG A 128 -14.84 -28.32 4.27
C ARG A 128 -16.34 -28.34 3.99
N ASP A 129 -17.04 -29.41 4.36
CA ASP A 129 -18.49 -29.50 4.24
C ASP A 129 -19.20 -28.52 5.19
N PHE A 130 -18.69 -28.32 6.41
CA PHE A 130 -19.15 -27.26 7.30
C PHE A 130 -19.02 -25.87 6.66
N ILE A 131 -17.83 -25.49 6.17
CA ILE A 131 -17.60 -24.19 5.52
C ILE A 131 -18.48 -24.02 4.28
N SER A 132 -18.55 -25.06 3.43
CA SER A 132 -19.40 -25.09 2.23
C SER A 132 -20.87 -24.86 2.58
N ASN A 133 -21.38 -25.52 3.63
CA ASN A 133 -22.78 -25.38 4.03
C ASN A 133 -23.10 -23.97 4.56
N VAL A 134 -22.26 -23.42 5.44
CA VAL A 134 -22.56 -22.14 6.11
C VAL A 134 -22.30 -20.93 5.22
N THR A 135 -21.37 -21.02 4.28
CA THR A 135 -21.10 -19.93 3.31
C THR A 135 -21.91 -20.06 2.02
N GLY A 136 -22.32 -21.28 1.65
CA GLY A 136 -22.93 -21.56 0.36
C GLY A 136 -21.96 -21.45 -0.82
N CYS A 137 -20.65 -21.53 -0.59
CA CYS A 137 -19.63 -21.36 -1.63
C CYS A 137 -19.48 -22.54 -2.61
N GLY A 138 -20.19 -23.64 -2.37
CA GLY A 138 -19.96 -24.90 -3.07
C GLY A 138 -18.78 -25.68 -2.50
N LYS A 139 -18.43 -26.79 -3.16
CA LYS A 139 -17.39 -27.72 -2.70
C LYS A 139 -16.01 -27.06 -2.66
N LEU A 140 -15.12 -27.61 -1.85
CA LEU A 140 -13.78 -27.06 -1.60
C LEU A 140 -12.73 -28.15 -1.75
N SER A 141 -11.58 -27.80 -2.32
CA SER A 141 -10.44 -28.70 -2.45
C SER A 141 -9.92 -29.13 -1.09
N GLY A 142 -9.71 -30.44 -0.90
CA GLY A 142 -9.00 -31.02 0.23
C GLY A 142 -7.52 -31.31 -0.08
N VAL A 143 -7.15 -31.38 -1.37
CA VAL A 143 -5.79 -31.64 -1.82
C VAL A 143 -4.97 -30.36 -1.91
N LYS A 144 -5.52 -29.27 -2.45
CA LYS A 144 -4.83 -27.98 -2.57
C LYS A 144 -4.93 -27.22 -1.25
N THR A 145 -3.99 -27.50 -0.35
CA THR A 145 -3.86 -26.81 0.94
C THR A 145 -2.99 -25.57 0.81
N ASP A 146 -3.46 -24.43 1.31
CA ASP A 146 -2.76 -23.14 1.26
C ASP A 146 -2.91 -22.43 2.62
N MET A 147 -1.84 -22.48 3.41
CA MET A 147 -1.76 -21.84 4.73
C MET A 147 -0.44 -21.09 4.84
N SER A 148 -0.46 -19.96 5.54
CA SER A 148 0.74 -19.24 5.95
C SER A 148 0.61 -18.78 7.40
N ILE A 149 1.76 -18.67 8.08
CA ILE A 149 1.83 -18.28 9.49
C ILE A 149 2.47 -16.91 9.57
N ASN A 150 1.73 -15.95 10.12
CA ASN A 150 2.14 -14.57 10.19
C ASN A 150 1.99 -14.04 11.61
N THR A 151 2.93 -13.19 12.01
CA THR A 151 2.81 -12.41 13.25
C THR A 151 2.85 -10.92 12.94
N TYR A 152 1.88 -10.19 13.48
CA TYR A 152 1.82 -8.74 13.39
C TYR A 152 2.24 -8.17 14.74
N THR A 153 3.37 -7.47 14.75
CA THR A 153 3.88 -6.70 15.90
C THR A 153 3.58 -5.22 15.73
N LYS A 154 3.99 -4.38 16.69
CA LYS A 154 3.85 -2.93 16.59
C LYS A 154 4.32 -2.39 15.23
N GLY A 155 3.47 -1.64 14.54
CA GLY A 155 3.73 -1.08 13.21
C GLY A 155 3.38 -2.00 12.04
N CYS A 156 3.14 -3.28 12.27
CA CYS A 156 2.70 -4.20 11.23
C CYS A 156 1.26 -3.91 10.80
N HIS A 157 1.02 -4.02 9.50
CA HIS A 157 -0.25 -3.73 8.82
C HIS A 157 -0.29 -4.47 7.48
N LEU A 158 -1.50 -4.62 6.94
CA LEU A 158 -1.75 -5.05 5.55
C LEU A 158 -2.88 -4.16 5.06
N LEU A 159 -2.67 -3.43 3.97
CA LEU A 159 -3.60 -2.45 3.43
C LEU A 159 -4.72 -3.12 2.60
N THR A 160 -5.64 -2.30 2.08
CA THR A 160 -6.87 -2.77 1.42
C THR A 160 -6.57 -3.60 0.17
N HIS A 161 -7.09 -4.83 0.13
CA HIS A 161 -7.01 -5.79 -0.97
C HIS A 161 -8.26 -6.70 -0.95
N ASP A 162 -8.48 -7.53 -1.97
CA ASP A 162 -9.71 -8.34 -2.12
C ASP A 162 -9.49 -9.86 -2.09
N ASP A 163 -8.24 -10.32 -1.98
CA ASP A 163 -7.82 -11.73 -1.97
C ASP A 163 -8.09 -12.53 -3.27
N VAL A 164 -8.40 -11.85 -4.38
CA VAL A 164 -8.76 -12.49 -5.63
C VAL A 164 -7.51 -12.91 -6.41
N ILE A 165 -7.00 -14.10 -6.09
CA ILE A 165 -5.81 -14.69 -6.72
C ILE A 165 -6.07 -16.16 -7.10
N GLY A 166 -5.81 -16.50 -8.36
CA GLY A 166 -5.88 -17.87 -8.87
C GLY A 166 -7.20 -18.57 -8.55
N SER A 167 -7.11 -19.74 -7.91
CA SER A 167 -8.26 -20.59 -7.59
C SER A 167 -8.81 -20.44 -6.17
N ARG A 168 -8.51 -19.34 -5.47
CA ARG A 168 -9.01 -19.11 -4.10
C ARG A 168 -10.53 -18.93 -4.10
N ARG A 169 -11.22 -19.62 -3.18
CA ARG A 169 -12.69 -19.61 -3.05
C ARG A 169 -13.17 -19.08 -1.70
N VAL A 170 -12.50 -19.44 -0.61
CA VAL A 170 -12.80 -18.95 0.74
C VAL A 170 -11.50 -18.59 1.44
N SER A 171 -11.36 -17.33 1.87
CA SER A 171 -10.28 -16.89 2.76
C SER A 171 -10.65 -17.21 4.20
N PHE A 172 -9.68 -17.62 5.01
CA PHE A 172 -9.85 -17.76 6.45
C PHE A 172 -8.63 -17.25 7.21
N ILE A 173 -8.86 -16.80 8.44
CA ILE A 173 -7.82 -16.35 9.37
C ILE A 173 -8.15 -16.91 10.75
N LEU A 174 -7.32 -17.84 11.24
CA LEU A 174 -7.37 -18.37 12.59
C LEU A 174 -6.42 -17.59 13.50
N TYR A 175 -6.99 -16.92 14.50
CA TYR A 175 -6.27 -16.05 15.41
C TYR A 175 -5.73 -16.81 16.63
N MET A 176 -4.46 -16.55 16.94
CA MET A 176 -3.76 -17.13 18.09
C MET A 176 -2.96 -16.09 18.91
N PRO A 177 -3.53 -14.91 19.27
CA PRO A 177 -2.91 -14.05 20.28
C PRO A 177 -2.72 -14.81 21.61
N ASP A 178 -2.01 -14.21 22.58
CA ASP A 178 -1.77 -14.88 23.87
C ASP A 178 -3.11 -15.30 24.53
N PRO A 179 -3.38 -16.61 24.73
CA PRO A 179 -4.64 -17.09 25.28
C PRO A 179 -4.87 -16.68 26.75
N LYS A 180 -3.87 -16.15 27.45
CA LYS A 180 -4.02 -15.64 28.81
C LYS A 180 -4.68 -14.27 28.88
N PHE A 181 -4.73 -13.53 27.76
CA PHE A 181 -5.18 -12.15 27.73
C PHE A 181 -6.14 -11.89 26.58
N THR A 182 -7.19 -11.12 26.86
CA THR A 182 -8.08 -10.59 25.83
C THR A 182 -7.34 -9.59 24.94
N TRP A 183 -7.43 -9.76 23.62
CA TRP A 183 -6.94 -8.76 22.69
C TRP A 183 -7.92 -7.58 22.65
N LYS A 184 -7.41 -6.35 22.84
CA LYS A 184 -8.25 -5.16 23.02
C LYS A 184 -8.29 -4.34 21.73
N ALA A 185 -9.41 -3.68 21.47
CA ALA A 185 -9.58 -2.84 20.28
C ALA A 185 -8.48 -1.78 20.09
N HIS A 186 -7.97 -1.18 21.17
CA HIS A 186 -6.90 -0.17 21.08
C HIS A 186 -5.52 -0.76 20.76
N TYR A 187 -5.34 -2.08 20.81
CA TYR A 187 -4.12 -2.72 20.34
C TYR A 187 -3.98 -2.67 18.82
N GLY A 188 -5.06 -2.36 18.08
CA GLY A 188 -5.10 -2.47 16.62
C GLY A 188 -5.14 -3.93 16.18
N GLY A 189 -4.70 -4.23 14.95
CA GLY A 189 -4.72 -5.59 14.41
C GLY A 189 -6.12 -6.11 14.09
N GLY A 190 -7.13 -5.25 14.05
CA GLY A 190 -8.48 -5.64 13.65
C GLY A 190 -8.55 -5.97 12.16
N LEU A 191 -9.34 -6.98 11.80
CA LEU A 191 -9.74 -7.21 10.42
C LEU A 191 -10.82 -6.17 10.07
N ARG A 192 -10.58 -5.32 9.08
CA ARG A 192 -11.55 -4.31 8.64
C ARG A 192 -12.13 -4.68 7.28
N LEU A 193 -13.43 -4.50 7.09
CA LEU A 193 -14.14 -4.84 5.86
C LEU A 193 -14.74 -3.57 5.24
N PHE A 194 -14.60 -3.43 3.92
CA PHE A 194 -14.97 -2.22 3.18
C PHE A 194 -16.19 -2.49 2.28
N PRO A 195 -17.19 -1.62 2.30
CA PRO A 195 -18.25 -1.64 1.30
C PRO A 195 -17.72 -1.23 -0.08
N ALA A 196 -18.49 -1.52 -1.12
CA ALA A 196 -18.17 -1.16 -2.50
C ALA A 196 -19.11 -0.05 -2.98
N VAL A 197 -18.55 1.01 -3.55
CA VAL A 197 -19.30 2.04 -4.28
C VAL A 197 -19.91 1.40 -5.54
N VAL A 198 -19.05 0.73 -6.30
CA VAL A 198 -19.37 -0.15 -7.42
C VAL A 198 -18.40 -1.34 -7.38
N PRO A 199 -18.65 -2.47 -8.06
CA PRO A 199 -17.68 -3.56 -8.13
C PRO A 199 -16.27 -3.06 -8.52
N ASN A 200 -15.24 -3.53 -7.81
CA ASN A 200 -13.83 -3.13 -7.88
C ASN A 200 -13.51 -1.73 -7.32
N VAL A 201 -14.48 -0.98 -6.79
CA VAL A 201 -14.28 0.34 -6.20
C VAL A 201 -14.78 0.34 -4.76
N PRO A 202 -13.93 0.02 -3.77
CA PRO A 202 -14.29 0.07 -2.36
C PRO A 202 -14.53 1.52 -1.91
N GLU A 203 -15.47 1.70 -0.98
CA GLU A 203 -15.59 2.93 -0.22
C GLU A 203 -14.30 3.22 0.55
N THR A 204 -14.03 4.51 0.78
CA THR A 204 -12.80 4.96 1.44
C THR A 204 -12.65 4.41 2.85
N ASP A 205 -13.73 4.35 3.63
CA ASP A 205 -13.71 3.94 5.03
C ASP A 205 -14.34 2.56 5.21
N HIS A 206 -13.78 1.79 6.13
CA HIS A 206 -14.34 0.50 6.52
C HIS A 206 -15.69 0.68 7.25
N GLU A 207 -16.59 -0.28 7.06
CA GLU A 207 -17.88 -0.33 7.75
C GLU A 207 -17.81 -1.23 8.99
N VAL A 208 -17.07 -2.33 8.88
CA VAL A 208 -16.99 -3.37 9.92
C VAL A 208 -15.55 -3.54 10.37
N LYS A 209 -15.37 -3.78 11.69
CA LYS A 209 -14.08 -4.13 12.28
C LYS A 209 -14.21 -5.28 13.29
N LEU A 210 -13.53 -6.38 13.02
CA LEU A 210 -13.42 -7.53 13.93
C LEU A 210 -12.16 -7.42 14.80
N VAL A 211 -12.31 -7.48 16.12
CA VAL A 211 -11.19 -7.53 17.08
C VAL A 211 -10.85 -9.00 17.38
N PRO A 212 -9.68 -9.50 16.93
CA PRO A 212 -9.38 -10.94 16.94
C PRO A 212 -9.13 -11.48 18.35
N GLN A 213 -9.68 -12.64 18.68
CA GLN A 213 -9.39 -13.35 19.94
C GLN A 213 -8.68 -14.68 19.71
N PHE A 214 -8.06 -15.25 20.75
CA PHE A 214 -7.51 -16.60 20.66
C PHE A 214 -8.62 -17.61 20.30
N ASN A 215 -8.30 -18.54 19.41
CA ASN A 215 -9.21 -19.58 18.93
C ASN A 215 -10.46 -19.04 18.21
N GLN A 216 -10.36 -17.85 17.64
CA GLN A 216 -11.38 -17.29 16.76
C GLN A 216 -10.93 -17.42 15.31
N MET A 217 -11.82 -17.89 14.43
CA MET A 217 -11.63 -17.84 13.00
C MET A 217 -12.55 -16.78 12.38
N ALA A 218 -12.03 -15.98 11.47
CA ALA A 218 -12.81 -15.18 10.53
C ALA A 218 -12.68 -15.80 9.13
N PHE A 219 -13.74 -15.77 8.33
CA PHE A 219 -13.70 -16.28 6.96
C PHE A 219 -14.74 -15.58 6.09
N PHE A 220 -14.50 -15.56 4.78
CA PHE A 220 -15.42 -14.99 3.79
C PHE A 220 -15.18 -15.63 2.43
N THR A 221 -16.23 -15.68 1.61
CA THR A 221 -16.09 -16.09 0.21
C THR A 221 -15.29 -15.04 -0.54
N VAL A 222 -14.33 -15.46 -1.35
CA VAL A 222 -13.60 -14.55 -2.25
C VAL A 222 -14.56 -14.10 -3.34
N GLN A 223 -14.82 -12.80 -3.40
CA GLN A 223 -15.79 -12.20 -4.31
C GLN A 223 -15.09 -11.11 -5.14
N PRO A 224 -14.76 -11.38 -6.41
CA PRO A 224 -14.11 -10.42 -7.29
C PRO A 224 -14.76 -9.03 -7.25
N GLY A 225 -13.97 -8.03 -6.88
CA GLY A 225 -14.40 -6.64 -6.77
C GLY A 225 -15.31 -6.28 -5.60
N LEU A 226 -15.50 -7.18 -4.62
CA LEU A 226 -16.36 -6.93 -3.45
C LEU A 226 -15.68 -7.24 -2.12
N SER A 227 -14.88 -8.31 -2.01
CA SER A 227 -14.33 -8.80 -0.72
C SER A 227 -13.16 -7.97 -0.19
N PHE A 228 -13.23 -6.63 -0.29
CA PHE A 228 -12.19 -5.72 0.14
C PHE A 228 -12.06 -5.67 1.67
N HIS A 229 -10.85 -5.96 2.14
CA HIS A 229 -10.52 -5.95 3.55
C HIS A 229 -9.06 -5.57 3.79
N ASP A 230 -8.74 -5.33 5.06
CA ASP A 230 -7.38 -5.04 5.48
C ASP A 230 -7.11 -5.51 6.93
N VAL A 231 -5.85 -5.37 7.36
CA VAL A 231 -5.45 -5.54 8.76
C VAL A 231 -5.02 -4.19 9.34
N GLU A 232 -5.83 -3.65 10.25
CA GLU A 232 -5.53 -2.42 11.01
C GLU A 232 -4.15 -2.52 11.67
N GLU A 233 -3.35 -1.47 11.59
CA GLU A 233 -2.00 -1.45 12.18
C GLU A 233 -2.03 -1.85 13.66
N VAL A 234 -1.15 -2.79 14.06
CA VAL A 234 -0.94 -3.11 15.48
C VAL A 234 -0.20 -1.94 16.16
N ARG A 235 -0.84 -1.36 17.18
CA ARG A 235 -0.45 -0.08 17.79
C ARG A 235 0.44 -0.22 19.02
N VAL A 236 0.46 -1.41 19.62
CA VAL A 236 1.16 -1.70 20.87
C VAL A 236 2.21 -2.78 20.67
N ASP A 237 3.14 -2.88 21.61
CA ASP A 237 4.17 -3.92 21.61
C ASP A 237 3.59 -5.28 22.07
N LYS A 238 2.84 -5.90 21.16
CA LYS A 238 2.22 -7.22 21.31
C LYS A 238 2.31 -7.99 19.99
N GLN A 239 2.28 -9.31 20.09
CA GLN A 239 2.29 -10.21 18.94
C GLN A 239 0.87 -10.73 18.65
N ARG A 240 0.31 -10.30 17.52
CA ARG A 240 -0.91 -10.88 16.94
C ARG A 240 -0.49 -12.00 15.99
N LEU A 241 -0.36 -13.21 16.53
CA LEU A 241 -0.11 -14.40 15.74
C LEU A 241 -1.41 -14.87 15.07
N SER A 242 -1.33 -15.24 13.80
CA SER A 242 -2.42 -15.86 13.06
C SER A 242 -1.91 -16.87 12.05
N ILE A 243 -2.75 -17.86 11.77
CA ILE A 243 -2.66 -18.67 10.56
C ILE A 243 -3.70 -18.13 9.60
N GLN A 244 -3.28 -17.71 8.42
CA GLN A 244 -4.20 -17.39 7.32
C GLN A 244 -4.10 -18.46 6.26
N GLY A 245 -5.13 -18.61 5.45
CA GLY A 245 -5.13 -19.56 4.37
C GLY A 245 -6.36 -19.46 3.51
N TRP A 246 -6.39 -20.29 2.48
CA TRP A 246 -7.46 -20.33 1.52
C TRP A 246 -7.92 -21.76 1.27
N PHE A 247 -9.23 -21.90 1.09
CA PHE A 247 -9.81 -23.05 0.41
C PHE A 247 -9.93 -22.75 -1.07
N HIS A 248 -9.56 -23.71 -1.90
CA HIS A 248 -9.56 -23.56 -3.35
C HIS A 248 -10.76 -24.23 -4.01
N ILE A 249 -11.01 -23.83 -5.25
CA ILE A 249 -11.84 -24.57 -6.21
C ILE A 249 -11.35 -26.04 -6.26
N PRO A 250 -12.25 -27.05 -6.19
CA PRO A 250 -11.87 -28.46 -6.28
C PRO A 250 -11.01 -28.74 -7.52
N GLN A 251 -10.04 -29.64 -7.38
CA GLN A 251 -9.09 -30.03 -8.42
C GLN A 251 -9.58 -31.27 -9.19
N PRO A 252 -9.03 -31.58 -10.38
CA PRO A 252 -9.41 -32.78 -11.12
C PRO A 252 -9.34 -34.05 -10.26
N GLY A 253 -10.48 -34.74 -10.13
CA GLY A 253 -10.62 -35.96 -9.31
C GLY A 253 -11.16 -35.75 -7.90
N GLU A 254 -11.36 -34.50 -7.46
CA GLU A 254 -12.03 -34.19 -6.19
C GLU A 254 -13.55 -34.08 -6.33
N ASP A 255 -14.27 -34.30 -5.23
CA ASP A 255 -15.73 -34.09 -5.17
C ASP A 255 -16.10 -32.64 -5.50
N GLY A 256 -17.07 -32.46 -6.39
CA GLY A 256 -17.52 -31.15 -6.87
C GLY A 256 -16.59 -30.45 -7.87
N TYR A 257 -15.60 -31.14 -8.46
CA TYR A 257 -14.82 -30.59 -9.57
C TYR A 257 -15.68 -30.35 -10.82
N ILE A 258 -15.56 -29.15 -11.38
CA ILE A 258 -16.22 -28.73 -12.62
C ILE A 258 -15.14 -28.27 -13.61
N PRO A 259 -14.94 -28.97 -14.74
CA PRO A 259 -13.98 -28.53 -15.77
C PRO A 259 -14.29 -27.11 -16.25
N GLY A 260 -13.28 -26.23 -16.29
CA GLY A 260 -13.42 -24.84 -16.75
C GLY A 260 -13.80 -23.81 -15.67
N GLU A 261 -14.12 -24.24 -14.44
CA GLU A 261 -14.56 -23.33 -13.38
C GLU A 261 -13.43 -22.43 -12.85
N GLN A 262 -12.23 -22.99 -12.70
CA GLN A 262 -11.06 -22.23 -12.26
C GLN A 262 -10.70 -21.17 -13.29
N GLU A 263 -10.61 -21.56 -14.56
CA GLU A 263 -10.29 -20.68 -15.68
C GLU A 263 -11.33 -19.56 -15.83
N ALA A 264 -12.61 -19.88 -15.64
CA ALA A 264 -13.68 -18.88 -15.67
C ALA A 264 -13.64 -17.90 -14.48
N THR A 265 -13.11 -18.33 -13.34
CA THR A 265 -12.93 -17.47 -12.15
C THR A 265 -11.72 -16.57 -12.35
N GLU A 266 -10.60 -17.13 -12.77
CA GLU A 266 -9.35 -16.42 -13.05
C GLU A 266 -9.55 -15.34 -14.14
N ALA A 267 -10.33 -15.64 -15.19
CA ALA A 267 -10.68 -14.69 -16.25
C ALA A 267 -11.40 -13.42 -15.74
N LYS A 268 -12.17 -13.52 -14.64
CA LYS A 268 -12.87 -12.38 -14.01
C LYS A 268 -11.99 -11.56 -13.05
N SER A 269 -10.79 -12.08 -12.74
CA SER A 269 -9.85 -11.49 -11.79
C SER A 269 -8.61 -10.91 -12.45
N THR A 270 -8.56 -10.91 -13.79
CA THR A 270 -7.38 -10.46 -14.51
C THR A 270 -7.08 -9.00 -14.18
N LEU A 271 -5.81 -8.70 -13.91
CA LEU A 271 -5.33 -7.36 -13.60
C LEU A 271 -5.70 -6.33 -14.69
N GLN A 272 -5.85 -6.79 -15.95
CA GLN A 272 -6.37 -6.00 -17.07
C GLN A 272 -7.83 -5.51 -16.85
N GLN A 273 -8.68 -6.29 -16.19
CA GLN A 273 -10.03 -5.83 -15.82
C GLN A 273 -9.99 -4.79 -14.68
N LEU A 274 -9.08 -4.92 -13.72
CA LEU A 274 -8.92 -3.96 -12.61
C LEU A 274 -8.30 -2.61 -13.05
N GLN A 275 -7.55 -2.62 -14.15
CA GLN A 275 -6.96 -1.41 -14.75
C GLN A 275 -7.78 -0.85 -15.93
N SER A 276 -9.01 -1.29 -16.11
CA SER A 276 -9.85 -0.82 -17.22
C SER A 276 -10.09 0.69 -17.15
N LYS A 277 -10.31 1.32 -18.31
CA LYS A 277 -10.58 2.77 -18.39
C LYS A 277 -11.82 3.16 -17.58
N GLU A 278 -12.81 2.27 -17.52
CA GLU A 278 -14.04 2.47 -16.75
C GLU A 278 -13.76 2.55 -15.24
N LEU A 279 -12.84 1.75 -14.71
CA LEU A 279 -12.49 1.79 -13.28
C LEU A 279 -11.59 3.00 -12.94
N GLN A 280 -10.74 3.44 -13.88
CA GLN A 280 -9.95 4.66 -13.71
C GLN A 280 -10.82 5.93 -13.60
N GLU A 281 -12.09 5.87 -14.03
CA GLU A 281 -13.06 6.95 -13.81
C GLU A 281 -13.33 7.22 -12.32
N PHE A 282 -13.07 6.26 -11.44
CA PHE A 282 -13.26 6.40 -10.00
C PHE A 282 -11.99 6.83 -9.24
N ASP A 283 -10.85 6.90 -9.92
CA ASP A 283 -9.58 7.29 -9.29
C ASP A 283 -9.52 8.81 -9.09
N PHE A 284 -9.30 9.26 -7.86
CA PHE A 284 -9.07 10.67 -7.54
C PHE A 284 -7.88 10.83 -6.58
N PRO A 285 -7.05 11.88 -6.72
CA PRO A 285 -7.09 12.89 -7.78
C PRO A 285 -6.83 12.28 -9.16
N LYS A 286 -7.41 12.87 -10.21
CA LYS A 286 -7.14 12.44 -11.58
C LYS A 286 -5.67 12.71 -11.92
N PRO A 287 -4.96 11.83 -12.63
CA PRO A 287 -3.57 12.06 -13.04
C PRO A 287 -3.44 13.04 -14.22
N PHE A 288 -4.42 13.93 -14.40
CA PHE A 288 -4.48 14.87 -15.52
C PHE A 288 -3.69 16.15 -15.23
N ARG A 289 -2.86 16.54 -16.19
CA ARG A 289 -2.12 17.80 -16.19
C ARG A 289 -2.80 18.80 -17.12
N ASN A 290 -2.86 20.06 -16.70
CA ASN A 290 -3.49 21.14 -17.45
C ASN A 290 -2.47 21.76 -18.40
N ASP A 291 -2.85 21.98 -19.65
CA ASP A 291 -1.94 22.54 -20.65
C ASP A 291 -1.55 23.99 -20.39
N LEU A 292 -0.29 24.29 -20.66
CA LEU A 292 0.21 25.65 -20.75
C LEU A 292 -0.08 26.22 -22.13
N TYR A 293 -0.17 27.55 -22.21
CA TYR A 293 -0.39 28.24 -23.48
C TYR A 293 0.83 28.06 -24.41
N PRO A 294 0.63 27.75 -25.71
CA PRO A 294 1.74 27.54 -26.65
C PRO A 294 2.72 28.73 -26.73
N GLU A 295 2.24 29.97 -26.62
CA GLU A 295 3.09 31.16 -26.62
C GLU A 295 3.97 31.25 -25.37
N GLU A 296 3.56 30.63 -24.26
CA GLU A 296 4.39 30.53 -23.07
C GLU A 296 5.47 29.46 -23.25
N ILE A 297 5.09 28.29 -23.76
CA ILE A 297 6.01 27.15 -24.00
C ILE A 297 7.18 27.58 -24.90
N LYS A 298 6.89 28.32 -25.98
CA LYS A 298 7.90 28.86 -26.91
C LYS A 298 8.98 29.72 -26.23
N LYS A 299 8.66 30.39 -25.12
CA LYS A 299 9.63 31.19 -24.36
C LYS A 299 10.70 30.32 -23.70
N TYR A 300 10.33 29.11 -23.30
CA TYR A 300 11.25 28.14 -22.70
C TYR A 300 12.03 27.38 -23.77
N GLU A 301 11.38 27.01 -24.89
CA GLU A 301 12.05 26.34 -26.02
C GLU A 301 13.17 27.18 -26.65
N THR A 302 12.99 28.50 -26.71
CA THR A 302 13.95 29.45 -27.29
C THR A 302 14.84 30.12 -26.25
N MET A 303 14.81 29.62 -25.02
CA MET A 303 15.50 30.22 -23.88
C MET A 303 17.01 30.01 -23.96
N ASP A 304 17.79 31.08 -23.79
CA ASP A 304 19.24 30.98 -23.59
C ASP A 304 19.50 30.37 -22.21
N LEU A 305 19.72 29.06 -22.16
CA LEU A 305 19.96 28.33 -20.93
C LEU A 305 21.28 28.71 -20.25
N ASP A 306 22.26 29.22 -20.99
CA ASP A 306 23.58 29.60 -20.45
C ASP A 306 23.52 30.95 -19.73
N SER A 307 22.56 31.80 -20.09
CA SER A 307 22.36 33.10 -19.45
C SER A 307 22.13 33.00 -17.93
N LYS A 308 21.42 31.94 -17.48
CA LYS A 308 21.01 31.69 -16.08
C LYS A 308 20.61 32.98 -15.35
N ASN A 309 19.86 33.85 -16.01
CA ASN A 309 19.57 35.20 -15.54
C ASN A 309 18.08 35.40 -15.29
N PHE A 310 17.82 36.33 -14.38
CA PHE A 310 16.48 36.78 -14.07
C PHE A 310 16.47 38.31 -14.10
N ASP A 311 15.44 38.90 -14.66
CA ASP A 311 15.22 40.34 -14.56
C ASP A 311 14.86 40.76 -13.12
N ASP A 312 14.86 42.05 -12.85
CA ASP A 312 14.63 42.55 -11.49
C ASP A 312 13.23 42.21 -10.94
N GLY A 313 12.22 42.13 -11.82
CA GLY A 313 10.86 41.74 -11.46
C GLY A 313 10.76 40.24 -11.15
N GLU A 314 11.36 39.40 -11.98
CA GLU A 314 11.49 37.95 -11.77
C GLU A 314 12.23 37.64 -10.48
N LYS A 315 13.37 38.30 -10.23
CA LYS A 315 14.15 38.14 -8.98
C LYS A 315 13.33 38.54 -7.77
N ALA A 316 12.65 39.69 -7.81
CA ALA A 316 11.82 40.15 -6.71
C ALA A 316 10.67 39.18 -6.40
N TYR A 317 10.03 38.64 -7.44
CA TYR A 317 8.96 37.66 -7.29
C TYR A 317 9.47 36.32 -6.75
N LEU A 318 10.54 35.76 -7.35
CA LEU A 318 11.15 34.50 -6.93
C LEU A 318 11.65 34.58 -5.48
N SER A 319 12.34 35.65 -5.11
CA SER A 319 12.87 35.87 -3.76
C SER A 319 11.78 36.09 -2.70
N LYS A 320 10.50 36.20 -3.09
CA LYS A 320 9.41 36.15 -2.12
C LYS A 320 9.30 34.77 -1.48
N TYR A 321 9.60 33.70 -2.22
CA TYR A 321 9.42 32.31 -1.78
C TYR A 321 10.71 31.50 -1.81
N LEU A 322 11.50 31.58 -2.88
CA LEU A 322 12.72 30.80 -3.07
C LEU A 322 13.89 31.40 -2.29
N ASN A 323 14.75 30.54 -1.74
CA ASN A 323 16.02 30.93 -1.16
C ASN A 323 16.90 31.61 -2.24
N PRO A 324 17.36 32.86 -2.03
CA PRO A 324 18.12 33.62 -3.04
C PRO A 324 19.41 32.95 -3.52
N THR A 325 19.96 32.00 -2.74
CA THR A 325 21.12 31.20 -3.15
C THR A 325 20.86 30.47 -4.47
N TYR A 326 19.63 29.95 -4.65
CA TYR A 326 19.22 29.21 -5.85
C TYR A 326 18.84 30.10 -7.03
N LEU A 327 19.03 31.42 -6.91
CA LEU A 327 18.91 32.38 -8.01
C LEU A 327 20.26 32.78 -8.59
N THR A 328 21.35 32.29 -8.02
CA THR A 328 22.71 32.56 -8.50
C THR A 328 23.08 31.61 -9.63
N LYS A 329 23.82 32.12 -10.63
CA LYS A 329 24.29 31.31 -11.76
C LYS A 329 25.06 30.06 -11.31
N GLY A 330 25.99 30.21 -10.36
CA GLY A 330 26.79 29.07 -9.87
C GLY A 330 25.95 27.97 -9.22
N ALA A 331 24.92 28.33 -8.44
CA ALA A 331 24.02 27.34 -7.86
C ALA A 331 23.15 26.66 -8.93
N LEU A 332 22.64 27.42 -9.91
CA LEU A 332 21.87 26.86 -11.02
C LEU A 332 22.71 25.92 -11.89
N ASP A 333 23.96 26.28 -12.17
CA ASP A 333 24.89 25.45 -12.94
C ASP A 333 25.16 24.13 -12.20
N GLN A 334 25.36 24.17 -10.88
CA GLN A 334 25.55 22.96 -10.07
C GLN A 334 24.30 22.07 -10.05
N LEU A 335 23.12 22.67 -9.80
CA LEU A 335 21.86 21.92 -9.78
C LEU A 335 21.57 21.27 -11.13
N ASN A 336 21.83 22.00 -12.22
CA ASN A 336 21.64 21.50 -13.57
C ASN A 336 22.60 20.37 -13.90
N GLN A 337 23.88 20.49 -13.53
CA GLN A 337 24.83 19.41 -13.70
C GLN A 337 24.37 18.13 -12.98
N THR A 338 23.97 18.22 -11.70
CA THR A 338 23.47 17.06 -10.95
C THR A 338 22.23 16.45 -11.61
N PHE A 339 21.27 17.28 -12.03
CA PHE A 339 20.06 16.79 -12.67
C PHE A 339 20.33 16.11 -14.01
N VAL A 340 21.25 16.63 -14.82
CA VAL A 340 21.64 16.02 -16.11
C VAL A 340 22.36 14.69 -15.90
N GLU A 341 23.21 14.58 -14.87
CA GLU A 341 23.96 13.35 -14.57
C GLU A 341 23.06 12.26 -13.99
N GLU A 342 22.15 12.61 -13.07
CA GLU A 342 21.43 11.64 -12.24
C GLU A 342 19.92 11.54 -12.57
N SER A 343 19.38 12.42 -13.42
CA SER A 343 17.92 12.59 -13.64
C SER A 343 17.12 12.89 -12.37
N VAL A 344 17.81 13.19 -11.27
CA VAL A 344 17.23 13.56 -9.98
C VAL A 344 18.14 14.59 -9.30
N VAL A 345 17.55 15.60 -8.67
CA VAL A 345 18.28 16.55 -7.83
C VAL A 345 17.47 16.89 -6.59
N GLU A 346 18.12 16.89 -5.44
CA GLU A 346 17.51 17.27 -4.17
C GLU A 346 18.09 18.60 -3.66
N ILE A 347 17.18 19.54 -3.36
CA ILE A 347 17.47 20.92 -3.03
C ILE A 347 16.98 21.19 -1.61
N LYS A 348 17.92 21.28 -0.66
CA LYS A 348 17.62 21.60 0.74
C LYS A 348 17.37 23.10 0.91
N ASP A 349 16.61 23.45 1.94
CA ASP A 349 16.33 24.84 2.30
C ASP A 349 15.85 25.70 1.11
N VAL A 350 15.00 25.10 0.27
CA VAL A 350 14.58 25.65 -1.03
C VAL A 350 13.68 26.88 -0.88
N LEU A 351 12.76 26.87 0.09
CA LEU A 351 12.04 28.06 0.50
C LEU A 351 12.97 28.94 1.34
N LYS A 352 12.85 30.25 1.16
CA LYS A 352 13.64 31.22 1.92
C LYS A 352 13.39 31.04 3.44
N PRO A 353 14.41 31.24 4.28
CA PRO A 353 14.32 30.92 5.71
C PRO A 353 13.12 31.54 6.41
N GLU A 354 12.83 32.83 6.18
CA GLU A 354 11.75 33.52 6.89
C GLU A 354 10.36 32.99 6.53
N TYR A 355 10.18 32.55 5.28
CA TYR A 355 8.92 31.95 4.84
C TYR A 355 8.78 30.52 5.39
N ALA A 356 9.87 29.75 5.31
CA ALA A 356 9.92 28.38 5.82
C ALA A 356 9.63 28.36 7.33
N ASP A 357 10.31 29.18 8.13
CA ASP A 357 10.14 29.22 9.58
C ASP A 357 8.69 29.56 9.98
N LEU A 358 8.09 30.56 9.33
CA LEU A 358 6.70 30.94 9.57
C LEU A 358 5.72 29.83 9.19
N LEU A 359 5.93 29.19 8.03
CA LEU A 359 5.13 28.06 7.60
C LEU A 359 5.24 26.90 8.59
N GLN A 360 6.46 26.61 9.05
CA GLN A 360 6.72 25.55 10.03
C GLN A 360 5.96 25.80 11.32
N GLU A 361 6.07 27.00 11.87
CA GLU A 361 5.40 27.39 13.12
C GLU A 361 3.90 27.18 13.00
N LYS A 362 3.29 27.69 11.92
CA LYS A 362 1.85 27.56 11.67
C LYS A 362 1.43 26.11 11.51
N MET A 363 2.17 25.31 10.73
CA MET A 363 1.85 23.89 10.53
C MET A 363 1.98 23.08 11.83
N ARG A 364 3.04 23.31 12.64
CA ARG A 364 3.21 22.63 13.94
C ARG A 364 2.09 22.99 14.89
N LYS A 365 1.75 24.28 14.98
CA LYS A 365 0.64 24.76 15.81
C LYS A 365 -0.67 24.12 15.37
N PHE A 366 -0.93 24.05 14.06
CA PHE A 366 -2.14 23.43 13.53
C PHE A 366 -2.25 21.96 13.87
N GLU A 367 -1.16 21.17 13.71
CA GLU A 367 -1.14 19.74 14.05
C GLU A 367 -1.33 19.45 15.54
N ILE A 368 -0.94 20.39 16.42
CA ILE A 368 -1.12 20.26 17.88
C ILE A 368 -2.53 20.68 18.29
N ASP A 369 -3.03 21.79 17.76
CA ASP A 369 -4.27 22.43 18.22
C ASP A 369 -5.52 21.81 17.58
N ASN A 370 -5.39 21.10 16.46
CA ASN A 370 -6.53 20.56 15.70
C ASN A 370 -6.52 19.03 15.66
N LYS A 371 -7.72 18.44 15.76
CA LYS A 371 -7.91 16.99 15.57
C LYS A 371 -7.74 16.65 14.10
N VAL A 372 -6.86 15.70 13.80
CA VAL A 372 -6.71 15.14 12.45
C VAL A 372 -7.98 14.35 12.07
N PRO A 373 -8.61 14.62 10.90
CA PRO A 373 -9.77 13.87 10.42
C PRO A 373 -9.52 12.36 10.35
N GLN A 374 -10.38 11.56 10.98
CA GLN A 374 -10.21 10.09 11.06
C GLN A 374 -10.96 9.30 9.99
N THR A 375 -11.91 9.93 9.31
CA THR A 375 -12.72 9.35 8.22
C THR A 375 -12.72 10.29 7.03
N SER A 376 -13.14 9.82 5.85
CA SER A 376 -13.30 10.66 4.66
C SER A 376 -14.36 11.74 4.87
N LYS A 377 -15.43 11.43 5.59
CA LYS A 377 -16.54 12.36 5.92
C LYS A 377 -16.13 13.50 6.86
N GLU A 378 -15.05 13.33 7.64
CA GLU A 378 -14.50 14.39 8.50
C GLU A 378 -13.58 15.36 7.72
N ILE A 379 -13.23 15.06 6.46
CA ILE A 379 -12.40 15.94 5.62
C ILE A 379 -13.27 17.07 5.07
N GLN A 380 -12.78 18.31 5.19
CA GLN A 380 -13.47 19.51 4.77
C GLN A 380 -12.65 20.25 3.70
N PHE A 381 -13.34 20.97 2.82
CA PHE A 381 -12.71 21.93 1.91
C PHE A 381 -11.68 22.83 2.65
N PRO A 382 -10.48 23.08 2.06
CA PRO A 382 -10.07 22.78 0.69
C PRO A 382 -9.54 21.36 0.45
N TRP A 383 -9.53 20.52 1.48
CA TRP A 383 -9.00 19.16 1.41
C TRP A 383 -10.03 18.19 0.83
N LYS A 384 -9.53 17.19 0.11
CA LYS A 384 -10.25 16.03 -0.42
C LYS A 384 -9.55 14.75 0.00
N CYS A 385 -10.22 13.61 -0.12
CA CYS A 385 -9.60 12.29 0.09
C CYS A 385 -9.29 11.63 -1.25
N ALA A 386 -8.05 11.20 -1.44
CA ALA A 386 -7.68 10.34 -2.55
C ALA A 386 -8.32 8.96 -2.40
N VAL A 387 -8.76 8.41 -3.54
CA VAL A 387 -9.53 7.16 -3.67
C VAL A 387 -9.14 6.44 -4.97
N PRO A 388 -9.40 5.13 -5.08
CA PRO A 388 -9.92 4.21 -4.07
C PRO A 388 -8.82 3.66 -3.12
N PRO A 389 -9.18 3.19 -1.91
CA PRO A 389 -8.21 2.77 -0.89
C PRO A 389 -7.40 1.52 -1.24
N HIS A 390 -7.81 0.70 -2.22
CA HIS A 390 -6.94 -0.39 -2.70
C HIS A 390 -5.83 0.08 -3.65
N LYS A 391 -5.74 1.39 -3.94
CA LYS A 391 -4.67 2.03 -4.72
C LYS A 391 -3.95 3.11 -3.91
N GLN A 392 -4.73 3.97 -3.26
CA GLN A 392 -4.21 5.15 -2.58
C GLN A 392 -5.22 5.69 -1.55
N ARG A 393 -4.69 6.34 -0.52
CA ARG A 393 -5.49 7.11 0.44
C ARG A 393 -4.62 8.23 1.01
N PHE A 394 -4.96 9.48 0.76
CA PHE A 394 -4.30 10.65 1.38
C PHE A 394 -5.20 11.87 1.26
N MET A 395 -4.97 12.87 2.10
CA MET A 395 -5.64 14.16 1.93
C MET A 395 -4.92 15.00 0.88
N TYR A 396 -5.65 15.67 0.00
CA TYR A 396 -5.04 16.58 -0.97
C TYR A 396 -5.83 17.87 -1.21
N ILE A 397 -5.12 18.92 -1.61
CA ILE A 397 -5.67 20.17 -2.18
C ILE A 397 -5.22 20.21 -3.65
N ASP A 398 -6.18 20.39 -4.57
CA ASP A 398 -5.95 20.52 -6.01
C ASP A 398 -6.42 21.87 -6.58
N GLY A 399 -6.92 22.78 -5.73
CA GLY A 399 -7.45 24.07 -6.13
C GLY A 399 -8.81 24.04 -6.84
N LYS A 400 -9.53 22.91 -6.81
CA LYS A 400 -10.87 22.73 -7.39
C LYS A 400 -11.95 22.59 -6.30
N GLY A 401 -13.23 22.70 -6.67
CA GLY A 401 -14.37 22.45 -5.77
C GLY A 401 -14.48 21.00 -5.27
N GLU A 402 -15.34 20.77 -4.29
CA GLU A 402 -15.58 19.44 -3.71
C GLU A 402 -16.12 18.43 -4.75
N ILE A 403 -15.86 17.14 -4.52
CA ILE A 403 -16.30 16.04 -5.40
C ILE A 403 -17.18 15.11 -4.58
N ASP A 404 -18.40 14.85 -5.06
CA ASP A 404 -19.25 13.80 -4.52
C ASP A 404 -18.70 12.44 -4.95
N GLN A 405 -18.28 11.63 -3.98
CA GLN A 405 -17.65 10.32 -4.19
C GLN A 405 -18.66 9.19 -4.44
N THR A 406 -19.96 9.48 -4.57
CA THR A 406 -20.94 8.50 -5.05
C THR A 406 -20.75 8.21 -6.54
N GLU A 407 -21.26 7.07 -7.03
CA GLU A 407 -21.25 6.74 -8.46
C GLU A 407 -21.88 7.86 -9.32
N GLN A 408 -23.00 8.44 -8.86
CA GLN A 408 -23.68 9.53 -9.56
C GLN A 408 -22.85 10.82 -9.54
N GLY A 409 -22.23 11.13 -8.39
CA GLY A 409 -21.35 12.28 -8.23
C GLY A 409 -20.11 12.21 -9.13
N ILE A 410 -19.46 11.04 -9.19
CA ILE A 410 -18.31 10.78 -10.05
C ILE A 410 -18.70 10.86 -11.53
N LYS A 411 -19.82 10.24 -11.93
CA LYS A 411 -20.35 10.35 -13.29
C LYS A 411 -20.66 11.80 -13.66
N HIS A 412 -21.24 12.56 -12.74
CA HIS A 412 -21.48 13.98 -12.96
C HIS A 412 -20.17 14.74 -13.16
N ASN A 413 -19.18 14.53 -12.29
CA ASN A 413 -17.87 15.20 -12.36
C ASN A 413 -17.13 14.90 -13.66
N ASN A 414 -17.15 13.64 -14.12
CA ASN A 414 -16.40 13.23 -15.30
C ASN A 414 -17.10 13.59 -16.63
N HIS A 415 -18.44 13.50 -16.69
CA HIS A 415 -19.16 13.46 -17.98
C HIS A 415 -20.27 14.50 -18.16
N ILE A 416 -20.71 15.18 -17.10
CA ILE A 416 -21.93 16.03 -17.15
C ILE A 416 -21.65 17.47 -16.71
N GLY A 417 -20.97 17.63 -15.57
CA GLY A 417 -20.71 18.90 -14.92
C GLY A 417 -19.59 19.72 -15.57
N PRO A 418 -19.38 20.96 -15.12
CA PRO A 418 -18.29 21.80 -15.60
C PRO A 418 -16.92 21.22 -15.22
N GLN A 419 -15.96 21.29 -16.15
CA GLN A 419 -14.58 20.91 -15.88
C GLN A 419 -13.82 22.09 -15.28
N GLU A 420 -13.64 22.07 -13.96
CA GLU A 420 -12.93 23.12 -13.23
C GLU A 420 -11.40 22.98 -13.39
N LEU A 421 -10.76 24.12 -13.66
CA LEU A 421 -9.30 24.27 -13.58
C LEU A 421 -8.90 24.69 -12.16
N PRO A 422 -7.70 24.30 -11.68
CA PRO A 422 -7.19 24.76 -10.38
C PRO A 422 -7.17 26.29 -10.25
N ASN A 423 -7.73 26.82 -9.16
CA ASN A 423 -7.68 28.25 -8.82
C ASN A 423 -7.24 28.46 -7.36
N PHE A 424 -5.93 28.39 -7.13
CA PHE A 424 -5.36 28.47 -5.79
C PHE A 424 -5.61 29.80 -5.08
N ASP A 425 -5.70 30.92 -5.82
CA ASP A 425 -6.00 32.22 -5.22
C ASP A 425 -7.46 32.31 -4.73
N LEU A 426 -8.41 31.74 -5.47
CA LEU A 426 -9.80 31.65 -5.02
C LEU A 426 -9.90 30.71 -3.84
N THR A 427 -9.32 29.51 -3.92
CA THR A 427 -9.28 28.54 -2.81
C THR A 427 -8.69 29.17 -1.55
N LYS A 428 -7.63 29.97 -1.68
CA LYS A 428 -7.00 30.69 -0.57
C LYS A 428 -7.93 31.71 0.07
N ARG A 429 -8.76 32.40 -0.70
CA ARG A 429 -9.75 33.35 -0.16
C ARG A 429 -10.92 32.67 0.55
N LEU A 430 -11.16 31.39 0.25
CA LEU A 430 -12.26 30.60 0.80
C LEU A 430 -11.83 29.74 1.99
N THR A 431 -10.55 29.41 2.12
CA THR A 431 -10.03 28.72 3.31
C THR A 431 -9.93 29.70 4.50
N SER A 432 -9.89 29.15 5.71
CA SER A 432 -9.94 29.89 6.97
C SER A 432 -8.76 29.61 7.91
N ASN A 433 -7.79 28.80 7.49
CA ASN A 433 -6.63 28.46 8.31
C ASN A 433 -5.30 28.87 7.64
N GLY A 434 -4.39 29.39 8.47
CA GLY A 434 -3.13 29.98 8.00
C GLY A 434 -2.16 29.02 7.30
N PRO A 435 -2.00 27.75 7.72
CA PRO A 435 -1.16 26.80 6.97
C PRO A 435 -1.66 26.56 5.55
N ASP A 436 -2.97 26.33 5.36
CA ASP A 436 -3.54 26.07 4.03
C ASP A 436 -3.40 27.29 3.13
N GLU A 437 -3.58 28.51 3.66
CA GLU A 437 -3.34 29.76 2.92
C GLU A 437 -1.92 29.83 2.36
N MET A 438 -0.91 29.52 3.18
CA MET A 438 0.49 29.54 2.77
C MET A 438 0.84 28.39 1.81
N LEU A 439 0.28 27.19 2.01
CA LEU A 439 0.42 26.09 1.04
C LEU A 439 -0.12 26.51 -0.32
N LEU A 440 -1.31 27.12 -0.37
CA LEU A 440 -1.92 27.61 -1.60
C LEU A 440 -1.10 28.73 -2.26
N GLU A 441 -0.43 29.59 -1.49
CA GLU A 441 0.53 30.55 -2.04
C GLU A 441 1.73 29.87 -2.70
N VAL A 442 2.29 28.83 -2.08
CA VAL A 442 3.40 28.06 -2.66
C VAL A 442 2.92 27.30 -3.90
N MET A 443 1.73 26.72 -3.89
CA MET A 443 1.14 26.07 -5.07
C MET A 443 0.95 27.07 -6.22
N ALA A 444 0.48 28.29 -5.94
CA ALA A 444 0.38 29.36 -6.93
C ALA A 444 1.76 29.80 -7.45
N PHE A 445 2.77 29.85 -6.58
CA PHE A 445 4.15 30.13 -6.96
C PHE A 445 4.73 29.07 -7.92
N LEU A 446 4.49 27.78 -7.66
CA LEU A 446 4.93 26.69 -8.55
C LEU A 446 4.24 26.73 -9.93
N LYS A 447 3.08 27.39 -10.05
CA LYS A 447 2.39 27.69 -11.34
C LYS A 447 2.89 28.96 -12.03
N SER A 448 3.84 29.70 -11.47
CA SER A 448 4.26 30.98 -12.04
C SER A 448 5.22 30.81 -13.22
N VAL A 449 5.17 31.75 -14.16
CA VAL A 449 6.12 31.84 -15.30
C VAL A 449 7.56 31.93 -14.80
N ALA A 450 7.81 32.71 -13.73
CA ALA A 450 9.14 32.88 -13.17
C ALA A 450 9.69 31.58 -12.56
N PHE A 451 8.86 30.81 -11.85
CA PHE A 451 9.27 29.50 -11.33
C PHE A 451 9.53 28.50 -12.46
N ARG A 452 8.69 28.48 -13.50
CA ARG A 452 8.93 27.62 -14.68
C ARG A 452 10.21 27.98 -15.42
N LYS A 453 10.55 29.26 -15.53
CA LYS A 453 11.86 29.72 -16.02
C LYS A 453 13.01 29.19 -15.16
N TRP A 454 12.89 29.29 -13.83
CA TRP A 454 13.86 28.72 -12.91
C TRP A 454 13.99 27.18 -13.07
N LEU A 455 12.86 26.49 -13.22
CA LEU A 455 12.82 25.04 -13.44
C LEU A 455 13.53 24.66 -14.75
N ALA A 456 13.27 25.38 -15.85
CA ALA A 456 13.98 25.18 -17.12
C ALA A 456 15.49 25.36 -16.98
N TYR A 457 15.96 26.33 -16.17
CA TYR A 457 17.39 26.45 -15.89
C TYR A 457 17.95 25.30 -15.07
N VAL A 458 17.17 24.68 -14.17
CA VAL A 458 17.62 23.54 -13.37
C VAL A 458 17.60 22.25 -14.20
N THR A 459 16.61 22.05 -15.06
CA THR A 459 16.40 20.75 -15.72
C THR A 459 16.81 20.70 -17.19
N SER A 460 17.05 21.85 -17.83
CA SER A 460 17.20 21.97 -19.28
C SER A 460 15.97 21.47 -20.08
N LEU A 461 14.79 21.46 -19.45
CA LEU A 461 13.54 21.00 -20.05
C LEU A 461 12.50 22.12 -20.08
N ALA A 462 11.73 22.18 -21.16
CA ALA A 462 10.58 23.06 -21.28
C ALA A 462 9.32 22.31 -20.82
N VAL A 463 8.67 22.78 -19.76
CA VAL A 463 7.40 22.21 -19.29
C VAL A 463 6.23 22.62 -20.21
N THR A 464 5.30 21.71 -20.45
CA THR A 464 4.14 21.92 -21.35
C THR A 464 2.78 21.83 -20.68
N SER A 465 2.72 21.21 -19.51
CA SER A 465 1.51 21.05 -18.71
C SER A 465 1.85 21.08 -17.23
N ASP A 466 0.86 21.32 -16.35
CA ASP A 466 1.07 21.24 -14.91
C ASP A 466 -0.08 20.54 -14.16
N GLN A 467 0.31 19.79 -13.13
CA GLN A 467 -0.55 19.39 -12.02
C GLN A 467 0.21 19.65 -10.72
N ILE A 468 -0.42 20.32 -9.77
CA ILE A 468 0.17 20.63 -8.46
C ILE A 468 -0.83 20.29 -7.36
N LEU A 469 -0.39 19.52 -6.38
CA LEU A 469 -1.20 19.01 -5.27
C LEU A 469 -0.45 19.26 -3.95
N ALA A 470 -1.08 19.93 -2.98
CA ALA A 470 -0.62 19.81 -1.60
C ALA A 470 -1.19 18.52 -1.03
N ARG A 471 -0.36 17.69 -0.41
CA ARG A 471 -0.77 16.39 0.14
C ARG A 471 -0.45 16.31 1.61
N LYS A 472 -1.36 15.69 2.37
CA LYS A 472 -1.19 15.36 3.78
C LYS A 472 -1.50 13.88 3.98
N PHE A 473 -0.53 13.15 4.51
CA PHE A 473 -0.67 11.73 4.84
C PHE A 473 -0.79 11.58 6.36
N ARG A 474 -1.99 11.25 6.82
CA ARG A 474 -2.36 11.08 8.22
C ARG A 474 -1.79 9.79 8.82
N PRO A 475 -1.22 9.86 10.03
CA PRO A 475 -0.82 8.68 10.78
C PRO A 475 -1.97 7.68 10.94
N GLY A 476 -1.71 6.42 10.63
CA GLY A 476 -2.66 5.34 10.78
C GLY A 476 -3.59 5.12 9.59
N GLN A 477 -3.53 5.98 8.56
CA GLN A 477 -4.54 6.04 7.49
C GLN A 477 -3.96 6.02 6.09
N ASP A 478 -2.96 6.86 5.82
CA ASP A 478 -2.71 7.31 4.46
C ASP A 478 -1.41 6.73 3.86
N PHE A 479 -1.46 6.45 2.56
CA PHE A 479 -0.44 5.81 1.73
C PHE A 479 -0.71 6.05 0.24
N MET A 480 0.27 5.71 -0.59
CA MET A 480 0.09 5.41 -2.02
C MET A 480 0.75 4.07 -2.28
N LEU A 481 0.13 3.18 -3.06
CA LEU A 481 0.79 1.94 -3.52
C LEU A 481 1.69 2.21 -4.73
N ALA A 482 2.52 1.23 -5.07
CA ALA A 482 3.40 1.25 -6.22
C ALA A 482 2.57 1.34 -7.50
N THR A 483 2.72 2.45 -8.21
CA THR A 483 2.10 2.66 -9.53
C THR A 483 3.17 3.06 -10.53
N THR A 484 3.01 2.68 -11.79
CA THR A 484 3.75 3.27 -12.92
C THR A 484 3.07 4.57 -13.36
N THR A 485 3.68 5.30 -14.28
CA THR A 485 2.94 6.31 -15.04
C THR A 485 2.14 5.67 -16.18
N GLU A 486 1.39 6.47 -16.94
CA GLU A 486 0.84 6.02 -18.23
C GLU A 486 1.99 5.62 -19.17
N LYS A 487 1.76 4.63 -20.04
CA LYS A 487 2.79 4.16 -21.00
C LYS A 487 3.14 5.21 -22.05
N ASP A 488 2.13 5.96 -22.49
CA ASP A 488 2.23 7.01 -23.50
C ASP A 488 1.97 8.38 -22.84
N LEU A 489 2.95 8.87 -22.10
CA LEU A 489 2.93 10.20 -21.49
C LEU A 489 3.05 11.32 -22.52
N ALA A 490 3.85 11.07 -23.56
CA ALA A 490 4.10 12.01 -24.64
C ALA A 490 2.83 12.21 -25.47
N ARG A 491 2.37 13.46 -25.55
CA ARG A 491 1.26 13.79 -26.45
C ARG A 491 1.84 14.08 -27.83
N GLU A 492 1.58 13.17 -28.77
CA GLU A 492 2.18 13.13 -30.12
C GLU A 492 2.21 14.49 -30.85
N HIS A 493 1.18 15.30 -30.68
CA HIS A 493 1.03 16.60 -31.35
C HIS A 493 1.88 17.73 -30.76
N ASN A 494 2.51 17.50 -29.59
CA ASN A 494 3.29 18.52 -28.89
C ASN A 494 4.80 18.28 -28.95
N GLY A 495 5.31 17.16 -29.47
CA GLY A 495 6.75 16.86 -29.44
C GLY A 495 7.28 16.70 -28.01
N GLU A 496 6.44 16.17 -27.12
CA GLU A 496 6.79 15.89 -25.73
C GLU A 496 7.66 14.63 -25.63
N LEU A 497 8.55 14.61 -24.63
CA LEU A 497 9.30 13.42 -24.28
C LEU A 497 8.38 12.43 -23.54
N ASN A 498 8.59 11.12 -23.72
CA ASN A 498 7.81 10.09 -23.04
C ASN A 498 8.29 9.85 -21.60
N VAL A 499 8.42 10.93 -20.84
CA VAL A 499 8.87 10.96 -19.45
C VAL A 499 8.08 12.04 -18.70
N LEU A 500 8.03 11.93 -17.38
CA LEU A 500 7.35 12.87 -16.51
C LEU A 500 8.37 13.58 -15.63
N LEU A 501 8.41 14.91 -15.68
CA LEU A 501 9.12 15.68 -14.67
C LEU A 501 8.23 15.78 -13.43
N GLU A 502 8.72 15.30 -12.29
CA GLU A 502 8.03 15.34 -11.01
C GLU A 502 8.82 16.19 -10.01
N ALA A 503 8.09 16.87 -9.13
CA ALA A 503 8.64 17.54 -7.97
C ALA A 503 7.94 17.10 -6.69
N THR A 504 8.70 16.90 -5.63
CA THR A 504 8.19 16.67 -4.27
C THR A 504 8.84 17.67 -3.31
N LEU A 505 8.09 18.69 -2.90
CA LEU A 505 8.50 19.66 -1.88
C LEU A 505 8.08 19.14 -0.50
N GLY A 506 9.02 18.55 0.24
CA GLY A 506 8.82 18.05 1.60
C GLY A 506 8.60 19.19 2.61
N LEU A 507 7.44 19.20 3.25
CA LEU A 507 7.02 20.20 4.24
C LEU A 507 6.58 19.54 5.54
N THR A 508 7.22 18.43 5.92
CA THR A 508 6.83 17.67 7.11
C THR A 508 7.43 18.32 8.37
N PRO A 509 6.66 19.02 9.23
CA PRO A 509 7.25 19.87 10.25
C PRO A 509 8.03 19.09 11.33
N THR A 510 7.61 17.86 11.58
CA THR A 510 8.23 16.92 12.52
C THR A 510 9.54 16.35 11.99
N ALA A 511 9.84 16.48 10.68
CA ALA A 511 11.08 16.02 10.07
C ALA A 511 12.30 16.89 10.40
N THR A 512 12.11 18.06 11.00
CA THR A 512 13.21 18.85 11.58
C THR A 512 13.91 18.17 12.75
N ASN A 513 13.28 17.15 13.34
CA ASN A 513 13.98 16.21 14.22
C ASN A 513 14.24 14.90 13.46
N PRO A 514 15.49 14.65 13.03
CA PRO A 514 15.96 13.43 12.39
C PRO A 514 15.36 12.13 12.94
N LYS A 515 15.30 12.00 14.28
CA LYS A 515 14.84 10.80 14.99
C LYS A 515 13.38 10.42 14.71
N ASN A 516 12.59 11.33 14.15
CA ASN A 516 11.18 11.08 13.88
C ASN A 516 10.93 10.28 12.61
N TRP A 517 11.86 10.26 11.65
CA TRP A 517 11.63 9.65 10.33
C TRP A 517 12.83 8.90 9.76
N GLU A 518 14.07 9.21 10.16
CA GLU A 518 15.28 8.61 9.57
C GLU A 518 15.35 7.09 9.67
N SER A 519 14.71 6.48 10.67
CA SER A 519 14.69 5.02 10.78
C SER A 519 13.84 4.33 9.70
N GLY A 520 12.95 5.07 9.02
CA GLY A 520 11.95 4.51 8.11
C GLY A 520 10.84 3.70 8.78
N GLU A 521 10.93 3.42 10.09
CA GLU A 521 10.01 2.52 10.79
C GLU A 521 8.56 3.06 10.88
N PHE A 522 8.40 4.38 10.77
CA PHE A 522 7.10 5.06 10.77
C PHE A 522 6.50 5.22 9.37
N GLY A 523 7.18 4.73 8.32
CA GLY A 523 6.77 4.88 6.94
C GLY A 523 6.80 6.34 6.48
N GLY A 524 5.92 6.70 5.54
CA GLY A 524 5.88 8.03 4.93
C GLY A 524 7.04 8.33 3.98
N TYR A 525 8.00 7.44 3.81
CA TYR A 525 9.05 7.63 2.81
C TYR A 525 8.50 7.46 1.39
N GLU A 526 9.06 8.25 0.48
CA GLU A 526 8.88 8.10 -0.96
C GLU A 526 9.92 7.10 -1.46
N LEU A 527 9.51 6.21 -2.36
CA LEU A 527 10.39 5.22 -2.96
C LEU A 527 10.07 5.06 -4.44
N CYS A 528 11.13 4.97 -5.25
CA CYS A 528 11.05 4.60 -6.66
C CYS A 528 11.86 3.33 -6.89
N MET A 529 11.33 2.44 -7.72
CA MET A 529 11.99 1.18 -8.06
C MET A 529 11.76 0.83 -9.54
N ALA A 530 12.71 0.15 -10.15
CA ALA A 530 12.55 -0.36 -11.51
C ALA A 530 11.55 -1.52 -11.51
N THR A 531 10.69 -1.61 -12.53
CA THR A 531 10.08 -2.89 -12.87
C THR A 531 11.20 -3.80 -13.39
N GLY A 532 11.45 -4.95 -12.75
CA GLY A 532 12.35 -5.97 -13.30
C GLY A 532 12.01 -6.19 -14.78
N GLY A 533 13.02 -6.16 -15.65
CA GLY A 533 12.84 -6.01 -17.11
C GLY A 533 11.94 -7.06 -17.76
N ASP A 534 11.48 -6.78 -18.99
CA ASP A 534 10.59 -7.56 -19.87
C ASP A 534 10.93 -9.06 -20.01
N SER A 535 10.81 -9.86 -18.95
CA SER A 535 10.65 -11.30 -19.05
C SER A 535 9.16 -11.61 -18.96
N ASP A 536 8.57 -11.96 -20.11
CA ASP A 536 7.28 -12.65 -20.25
C ASP A 536 7.28 -14.06 -19.59
N GLU A 537 8.15 -14.31 -18.61
CA GLU A 537 8.11 -15.50 -17.77
C GLU A 537 7.09 -15.23 -16.67
N GLU A 538 6.02 -16.04 -16.64
CA GLU A 538 5.01 -16.05 -15.58
C GLU A 538 5.71 -15.94 -14.21
N PHE A 539 5.49 -14.81 -13.52
CA PHE A 539 6.02 -14.56 -12.18
C PHE A 539 5.73 -15.78 -11.28
N GLU A 540 6.75 -16.57 -10.96
CA GLU A 540 6.71 -17.50 -9.83
C GLU A 540 6.62 -16.64 -8.56
N ASP A 541 5.42 -16.54 -7.97
CA ASP A 541 5.04 -16.18 -6.58
C ASP A 541 5.78 -15.04 -5.80
N ASP A 542 6.73 -14.31 -6.39
CA ASP A 542 7.46 -13.22 -5.75
C ASP A 542 6.75 -11.89 -6.00
N ASP A 543 6.30 -11.27 -4.89
CA ASP A 543 5.63 -9.97 -4.86
C ASP A 543 6.60 -8.87 -5.37
N PRO A 544 6.36 -8.28 -6.56
CA PRO A 544 7.32 -7.40 -7.24
C PRO A 544 7.59 -6.08 -6.49
N ALA A 545 6.91 -5.82 -5.37
CA ALA A 545 7.10 -4.65 -4.52
C ALA A 545 7.90 -4.94 -3.23
N ILE A 546 8.57 -6.09 -3.09
CA ILE A 546 9.46 -6.36 -1.96
C ILE A 546 10.81 -5.65 -2.16
N TYR A 547 11.02 -4.53 -1.47
CA TYR A 547 12.30 -3.77 -1.47
C TYR A 547 13.04 -3.82 -0.12
N LYS A 548 12.49 -4.53 0.86
CA LYS A 548 13.13 -4.80 2.17
C LYS A 548 12.95 -6.26 2.58
N ALA A 549 13.27 -7.19 1.67
CA ALA A 549 13.66 -8.54 2.07
C ALA A 549 15.03 -8.48 2.75
N GLY A 550 15.34 -9.43 3.64
CA GLY A 550 16.61 -9.46 4.35
C GLY A 550 17.85 -9.71 3.47
N ASP A 551 17.71 -9.79 2.15
CA ASP A 551 18.79 -10.01 1.20
C ASP A 551 19.22 -8.72 0.50
N ALA A 552 20.51 -8.42 0.59
CA ALA A 552 21.15 -7.22 0.07
C ALA A 552 21.45 -7.28 -1.44
N SER A 553 20.81 -8.20 -2.18
CA SER A 553 21.10 -8.46 -3.61
C SER A 553 20.02 -7.94 -4.58
N ASP A 554 18.91 -7.41 -4.08
CA ASP A 554 17.83 -6.85 -4.91
C ASP A 554 18.01 -5.34 -5.11
N ASP A 555 18.85 -4.98 -6.07
CA ASP A 555 19.27 -3.60 -6.39
C ASP A 555 18.22 -2.86 -7.25
N SER A 556 16.93 -3.15 -7.03
CA SER A 556 15.80 -2.60 -7.80
C SER A 556 15.35 -1.21 -7.34
N VAL A 557 15.79 -0.75 -6.16
CA VAL A 557 15.46 0.58 -5.62
C VAL A 557 16.29 1.66 -6.29
N LEU A 558 15.65 2.51 -7.09
CA LEU A 558 16.28 3.62 -7.81
C LEU A 558 16.42 4.88 -6.95
N TYR A 559 15.46 5.12 -6.07
CA TYR A 559 15.44 6.31 -5.21
C TYR A 559 14.64 6.05 -3.94
N SER A 560 15.12 6.56 -2.81
CA SER A 560 14.35 6.57 -1.57
C SER A 560 14.58 7.85 -0.79
N SER A 561 13.50 8.43 -0.26
CA SER A 561 13.56 9.69 0.49
C SER A 561 12.60 9.66 1.67
N GLN A 562 13.18 9.81 2.87
CA GLN A 562 12.40 9.98 4.10
C GLN A 562 11.63 11.31 4.09
N CYS A 563 10.66 11.45 4.99
CA CYS A 563 9.99 12.73 5.21
C CYS A 563 11.01 13.82 5.55
N LYS A 564 10.90 14.98 4.91
CA LYS A 564 11.83 16.11 5.04
C LYS A 564 11.08 17.42 5.27
N TRP A 565 11.82 18.39 5.80
CA TRP A 565 11.38 19.77 5.94
C TRP A 565 12.14 20.65 4.96
N ASN A 566 11.42 21.50 4.22
CA ASN A 566 11.96 22.47 3.28
C ASN A 566 12.95 21.87 2.26
N SER A 567 12.65 20.68 1.73
CA SER A 567 13.48 20.02 0.72
C SER A 567 12.66 19.78 -0.55
N LEU A 568 13.16 20.24 -1.70
CA LEU A 568 12.56 20.01 -3.01
C LEU A 568 13.36 18.92 -3.73
N CYS A 569 12.73 17.79 -4.01
CA CYS A 569 13.24 16.82 -4.98
C CYS A 569 12.64 17.13 -6.36
N LEU A 570 13.47 17.16 -7.40
CA LEU A 570 13.07 17.13 -8.80
C LEU A 570 13.56 15.82 -9.42
N MET A 571 12.71 15.13 -10.16
CA MET A 571 13.00 13.83 -10.75
C MET A 571 12.40 13.71 -12.14
N LEU A 572 13.15 13.19 -13.09
CA LEU A 572 12.64 12.75 -14.39
C LEU A 572 12.32 11.26 -14.32
N ARG A 573 11.06 10.91 -14.51
CA ARG A 573 10.57 9.54 -14.34
C ARG A 573 10.02 9.01 -15.65
N ASP A 574 10.52 7.87 -16.11
CA ASP A 574 9.97 7.15 -17.25
C ASP A 574 8.83 6.18 -16.84
N PRO A 575 8.05 5.65 -17.81
CA PRO A 575 6.95 4.74 -17.52
C PRO A 575 7.30 3.39 -16.89
N SER A 576 8.56 2.96 -16.92
CA SER A 576 9.01 1.69 -16.32
C SER A 576 9.33 1.83 -14.82
N VAL A 577 9.43 3.04 -14.29
CA VAL A 577 9.72 3.26 -12.88
C VAL A 577 8.44 3.24 -12.06
N LEU A 578 8.36 2.37 -11.06
CA LEU A 578 7.34 2.37 -10.02
C LEU A 578 7.64 3.44 -8.97
N LYS A 579 6.61 4.06 -8.39
CA LYS A 579 6.74 5.03 -7.30
C LYS A 579 5.61 4.87 -6.30
N PHE A 580 5.92 5.03 -5.01
CA PHE A 580 4.93 5.06 -3.95
C PHE A 580 5.34 5.90 -2.74
N VAL A 581 4.38 6.14 -1.84
CA VAL A 581 4.61 6.73 -0.52
C VAL A 581 4.14 5.74 0.53
N LYS A 582 5.09 5.20 1.31
CA LYS A 582 4.78 4.16 2.29
C LYS A 582 3.75 4.66 3.31
N TYR A 583 2.84 3.78 3.69
CA TYR A 583 1.90 3.98 4.79
C TYR A 583 2.51 4.68 6.00
N VAL A 584 1.89 5.76 6.45
CA VAL A 584 2.32 6.49 7.64
C VAL A 584 1.75 5.79 8.87
N SER A 585 2.62 5.20 9.69
CA SER A 585 2.24 4.54 10.95
C SER A 585 1.52 5.51 11.88
N ILE A 586 0.51 5.03 12.62
CA ILE A 586 -0.16 5.76 13.70
C ILE A 586 0.80 6.18 14.82
N ASN A 587 1.96 5.54 14.90
CA ASN A 587 3.00 5.87 15.88
C ASN A 587 3.90 7.04 15.44
N ALA A 588 3.74 7.54 14.20
CA ALA A 588 4.44 8.72 13.71
C ALA A 588 4.14 9.95 14.58
N LYS A 589 5.07 10.91 14.62
CA LYS A 589 4.92 12.13 15.45
C LYS A 589 4.03 13.21 14.86
N GLY A 590 3.52 13.01 13.65
CA GLY A 590 2.64 13.91 12.91
C GLY A 590 2.44 13.40 11.49
N SER A 591 1.62 14.08 10.70
CA SER A 591 1.46 13.73 9.29
C SER A 591 2.73 13.97 8.48
N ARG A 592 2.89 13.24 7.38
CA ARG A 592 3.72 13.70 6.27
C ARG A 592 2.95 14.78 5.52
N TRP A 593 3.64 15.85 5.19
CA TRP A 593 3.14 16.93 4.34
C TRP A 593 4.12 17.17 3.20
N ASP A 594 3.59 17.33 2.00
CA ASP A 594 4.37 17.77 0.85
C ASP A 594 3.51 18.54 -0.16
N ILE A 595 4.18 19.21 -1.10
CA ILE A 595 3.56 19.66 -2.35
C ILE A 595 4.17 18.83 -3.47
N SER A 596 3.33 18.05 -4.15
CA SER A 596 3.68 17.27 -5.32
C SER A 596 3.34 18.07 -6.58
N ALA A 597 4.22 18.06 -7.56
CA ALA A 597 3.95 18.65 -8.87
C ALA A 597 4.44 17.76 -10.00
N GLN A 598 3.76 17.80 -11.13
CA GLN A 598 4.05 16.98 -12.31
C GLN A 598 3.89 17.81 -13.58
N TRP A 599 4.79 17.62 -14.54
CA TRP A 599 4.80 18.32 -15.82
C TRP A 599 5.16 17.36 -16.96
N ASN A 600 4.40 17.42 -18.06
CA ASN A 600 4.94 16.97 -19.35
C ASN A 600 6.06 17.94 -19.78
N VAL A 601 7.01 17.43 -20.56
CA VAL A 601 8.23 18.18 -20.91
C VAL A 601 8.65 17.97 -22.36
N LYS A 602 9.39 18.94 -22.90
CA LYS A 602 10.16 18.86 -24.14
C LYS A 602 11.64 19.16 -23.89
N SER A 603 12.50 18.70 -24.80
CA SER A 603 13.88 19.17 -24.87
C SER A 603 13.92 20.65 -25.25
N ILE A 604 14.92 21.37 -24.72
CA ILE A 604 15.25 22.74 -25.12
C ILE A 604 16.47 22.66 -26.03
N GLY A 605 16.41 23.27 -27.21
CA GLY A 605 17.57 23.44 -28.09
C GLY A 605 17.88 22.32 -29.09
N GLU A 606 17.06 21.27 -29.18
CA GLU A 606 17.13 20.30 -30.28
C GLU A 606 16.09 20.64 -31.35
N GLU A 607 16.44 21.52 -32.29
CA GLU A 607 15.96 21.40 -33.67
C GLU A 607 17.05 20.65 -34.44
N GLU A 608 16.90 19.32 -34.56
CA GLU A 608 17.17 18.54 -35.78
C GLU A 608 16.58 17.13 -35.72
#